data_AF-A0A4Y3WTC1-F1
#
_entry.id   AF-A0A4Y3WTC1-F1
#
_cell.length_a   1.000
_cell.length_b   1.000
_cell.length_c   1.000
_cell.angle_alpha   90.00
_cell.angle_beta   90.00
_cell.angle_gamma   90.00
#
_symmetry.space_group_name_H-M   'P 1'
#
loop_
_entity.id
_entity.type
_entity.pdbx_description
1 polymer ?
#
loop_
_entity_poly.entity_id
_entity_poly.type
_entity_poly.pdbx_seq_one_letter_code
_entity_poly.pdbx_strand_id
1 'polypeptide(L)'
;MSEPAVAATGARGYSWPPFEPGNEAALRHGAYSPRRVDPLAAELAAGALDDPDLAHLTAPGYRPAVWAWARAEAQVQLLAEHVERIGLDFGDHAVSAAHTALDRAERRAERSRRALGLDPLARARLGRDHAAARVDVVEVLTRMAEQRDAAAVPSPPTTAPPAETRPTTPEGQR
;
A
#
# COMPACT_ATOMS: atom_id res chain seq x y z
N MET A 1 -35.07 -24.60 -24.98
CA MET A 1 -34.46 -25.60 -25.87
C MET A 1 -32.99 -25.67 -25.51
N SER A 2 -32.60 -26.67 -24.71
CA SER A 2 -31.22 -26.85 -24.27
C SER A 2 -30.45 -27.63 -25.34
N GLU A 3 -29.39 -27.05 -25.87
CA GLU A 3 -28.45 -27.74 -26.77
C GLU A 3 -27.70 -28.85 -26.02
N PRO A 4 -27.51 -30.03 -26.63
CA PRO A 4 -26.69 -31.08 -26.04
C PRO A 4 -25.21 -30.72 -26.17
N ALA A 5 -24.49 -30.75 -25.05
CA ALA A 5 -23.04 -30.57 -25.01
C ALA A 5 -22.35 -31.67 -25.83
N VAL A 6 -21.64 -31.27 -26.90
CA VAL A 6 -20.93 -32.17 -27.80
C VAL A 6 -19.75 -32.80 -27.05
N ALA A 7 -19.83 -34.11 -26.85
CA ALA A 7 -18.76 -34.92 -26.29
C ALA A 7 -17.50 -34.88 -27.18
N ALA A 8 -16.37 -34.45 -26.62
CA ALA A 8 -15.08 -34.51 -27.32
C ALA A 8 -14.58 -35.96 -27.35
N THR A 9 -14.49 -36.55 -28.55
CA THR A 9 -13.96 -37.91 -28.75
C THR A 9 -12.44 -37.90 -28.56
N GLY A 10 -11.94 -38.54 -27.49
CA GLY A 10 -10.51 -38.70 -27.27
C GLY A 10 -9.89 -39.71 -28.23
N ALA A 11 -8.59 -39.57 -28.51
CA ALA A 11 -7.78 -40.35 -29.46
C ALA A 11 -7.71 -41.89 -29.22
N ARG A 12 -8.47 -42.42 -28.25
CA ARG A 12 -8.56 -43.85 -27.91
C ARG A 12 -10.00 -44.38 -27.79
N GLY A 13 -11.00 -43.65 -28.30
CA GLY A 13 -12.41 -44.09 -28.29
C GLY A 13 -13.15 -43.89 -26.96
N TYR A 14 -12.49 -43.35 -25.94
CA TYR A 14 -13.15 -42.91 -24.70
C TYR A 14 -13.68 -41.47 -24.88
N SER A 15 -14.95 -41.28 -24.52
CA SER A 15 -15.57 -39.97 -24.36
C SER A 15 -15.76 -39.74 -22.86
N TRP A 16 -15.19 -38.65 -22.36
CA TRP A 16 -15.49 -38.15 -21.01
C TRP A 16 -16.54 -37.05 -21.15
N PRO A 17 -17.57 -37.01 -20.28
CA PRO A 17 -18.46 -35.87 -20.23
C PRO A 17 -17.63 -34.60 -19.96
N PRO A 18 -18.00 -33.45 -20.57
CA PRO A 18 -17.33 -32.19 -20.29
C PRO A 18 -17.39 -31.90 -18.79
N PHE A 19 -16.31 -31.33 -18.24
CA PHE A 19 -16.29 -30.92 -16.84
C PHE A 19 -17.42 -29.93 -16.56
N GLU A 20 -18.26 -30.23 -15.58
CA GLU A 20 -19.35 -29.31 -15.24
C GLU A 20 -18.82 -27.95 -14.74
N PRO A 21 -19.46 -26.83 -15.11
CA PRO A 21 -19.14 -25.52 -14.57
C PRO A 21 -19.27 -25.56 -13.05
N GLY A 22 -18.18 -25.39 -12.32
CA GLY A 22 -18.21 -25.56 -10.87
C GLY A 22 -17.42 -26.75 -10.35
N ASN A 23 -16.88 -27.61 -11.21
CA ASN A 23 -16.18 -28.80 -10.75
C ASN A 23 -14.94 -28.49 -9.89
N GLU A 24 -14.95 -28.94 -8.63
CA GLU A 24 -13.85 -28.82 -7.66
C GLU A 24 -13.17 -30.17 -7.37
N ALA A 25 -13.48 -31.23 -8.11
CA ALA A 25 -12.94 -32.58 -7.86
C ALA A 25 -11.40 -32.67 -7.96
N ALA A 26 -10.76 -31.74 -8.68
CA ALA A 26 -9.30 -31.65 -8.78
C ALA A 26 -8.67 -30.68 -7.76
N LEU A 27 -9.48 -30.02 -6.91
CA LEU A 27 -9.00 -29.02 -5.96
C LEU A 27 -8.36 -29.70 -4.74
N ARG A 28 -7.02 -29.67 -4.65
CA ARG A 28 -6.30 -30.26 -3.50
C ARG A 28 -6.33 -29.37 -2.25
N HIS A 29 -6.00 -28.10 -2.41
CA HIS A 29 -5.87 -27.14 -1.31
C HIS A 29 -6.54 -25.78 -1.60
N GLY A 30 -6.96 -25.52 -2.83
CA GLY A 30 -7.74 -24.32 -3.17
C GLY A 30 -7.01 -22.97 -3.12
N ALA A 31 -5.72 -22.94 -2.76
CA ALA A 31 -4.93 -21.69 -2.68
C ALA A 31 -4.78 -20.94 -4.02
N TYR A 32 -5.05 -21.60 -5.14
CA TYR A 32 -5.08 -20.94 -6.47
C TYR A 32 -6.50 -20.79 -7.02
N SER A 33 -7.53 -21.17 -6.25
CA SER A 33 -8.93 -21.04 -6.64
C SER A 33 -9.47 -19.69 -6.21
N PRO A 34 -9.86 -18.79 -7.13
CA PRO A 34 -10.50 -17.53 -6.78
C PRO A 34 -11.74 -17.74 -5.90
N ARG A 35 -12.47 -18.84 -6.10
CA ARG A 35 -13.68 -19.16 -5.29
C ARG A 35 -13.38 -19.42 -3.82
N ARG A 36 -12.18 -19.87 -3.48
CA ARG A 36 -11.74 -20.12 -2.10
C ARG A 36 -10.96 -18.93 -1.54
N VAL A 37 -10.10 -18.33 -2.37
CA VAL A 37 -9.23 -17.23 -1.97
C VAL A 37 -10.00 -15.92 -1.82
N ASP A 38 -10.89 -15.58 -2.75
CA ASP A 38 -11.49 -14.24 -2.81
C ASP A 38 -12.47 -13.98 -1.66
N PRO A 39 -13.31 -14.93 -1.19
CA PRO A 39 -14.12 -14.73 0.00
C PRO A 39 -13.29 -14.46 1.25
N LEU A 40 -12.26 -15.28 1.49
CA LEU A 40 -11.37 -15.13 2.64
C LEU A 40 -10.56 -13.82 2.55
N ALA A 41 -10.09 -13.46 1.36
CA ALA A 41 -9.42 -12.19 1.13
C ALA A 41 -10.35 -10.98 1.36
N ALA A 42 -11.64 -11.10 1.03
CA ALA A 42 -12.61 -10.04 1.31
C ALA A 42 -12.82 -9.85 2.81
N GLU A 43 -12.92 -10.94 3.58
CA GLU A 43 -13.02 -10.88 5.05
C GLU A 43 -11.77 -10.25 5.68
N LEU A 44 -10.58 -10.66 5.26
CA LEU A 44 -9.32 -10.11 5.76
C LEU A 44 -9.14 -8.63 5.40
N ALA A 45 -9.49 -8.24 4.19
CA ALA A 45 -9.45 -6.84 3.76
C ALA A 45 -10.46 -5.99 4.55
N ALA A 46 -11.68 -6.49 4.79
CA ALA A 46 -12.68 -5.79 5.60
C ALA A 46 -12.17 -5.59 7.03
N GLY A 47 -11.65 -6.62 7.68
CA GLY A 47 -11.09 -6.52 9.03
C GLY A 47 -9.96 -5.49 9.15
N ALA A 48 -9.07 -5.42 8.15
CA ALA A 48 -8.01 -4.42 8.13
C ALA A 48 -8.51 -2.98 7.89
N LEU A 49 -9.61 -2.81 7.15
CA LEU A 49 -10.21 -1.50 6.88
C LEU A 49 -11.10 -1.00 8.01
N ASP A 50 -11.64 -1.91 8.83
CA ASP A 50 -12.47 -1.61 10.00
C ASP A 50 -11.63 -1.26 11.25
N ASP A 51 -10.34 -1.60 11.25
CA ASP A 51 -9.42 -1.28 12.35
C ASP A 51 -9.08 0.23 12.38
N PRO A 52 -9.46 0.98 13.43
CA PRO A 52 -9.14 2.40 13.56
C PRO A 52 -7.64 2.69 13.54
N ASP A 53 -6.82 1.74 14.01
CA ASP A 53 -5.36 1.87 14.01
C ASP A 53 -4.77 1.77 12.59
N LEU A 54 -5.54 1.36 11.61
CA LEU A 54 -5.15 1.21 10.20
C LEU A 54 -5.92 2.16 9.28
N ALA A 55 -6.47 3.25 9.81
CA ALA A 55 -7.29 4.20 9.07
C ALA A 55 -6.65 4.73 7.77
N HIS A 56 -5.31 4.81 7.67
CA HIS A 56 -4.61 5.23 6.45
C HIS A 56 -4.86 4.28 5.26
N LEU A 57 -5.14 3.00 5.51
CA LEU A 57 -5.44 2.00 4.48
C LEU A 57 -6.77 2.25 3.75
N THR A 58 -7.66 3.05 4.33
CA THR A 58 -8.95 3.41 3.70
C THR A 58 -8.79 4.32 2.49
N ALA A 59 -7.64 5.00 2.35
CA ALA A 59 -7.42 5.90 1.24
C ALA A 59 -7.40 5.13 -0.11
N PRO A 60 -8.04 5.64 -1.18
CA PRO A 60 -8.25 4.89 -2.42
C PRO A 60 -6.98 4.34 -3.07
N GLY A 61 -5.84 5.01 -2.89
CA GLY A 61 -4.54 4.58 -3.41
C GLY A 61 -4.03 3.25 -2.83
N TYR A 62 -4.48 2.88 -1.62
CA TYR A 62 -4.09 1.62 -0.98
C TYR A 62 -4.97 0.44 -1.40
N ARG A 63 -6.15 0.66 -2.01
CA ARG A 63 -7.11 -0.42 -2.32
C ARG A 63 -6.49 -1.60 -3.08
N PRO A 64 -5.68 -1.40 -4.15
CA PRO A 64 -5.04 -2.53 -4.83
C PRO A 64 -4.03 -3.26 -3.96
N ALA A 65 -3.29 -2.54 -3.12
CA ALA A 65 -2.28 -3.11 -2.23
C ALA A 65 -2.91 -3.91 -1.08
N VAL A 66 -3.98 -3.38 -0.47
CA VAL A 66 -4.79 -4.08 0.55
C VAL A 66 -5.38 -5.36 -0.03
N TRP A 67 -5.96 -5.30 -1.23
CA TRP A 67 -6.50 -6.49 -1.89
C TRP A 67 -5.42 -7.54 -2.20
N ALA A 68 -4.26 -7.11 -2.69
CA ALA A 68 -3.15 -8.00 -2.98
C ALA A 68 -2.57 -8.66 -1.71
N TRP A 69 -2.50 -7.90 -0.61
CA TRP A 69 -2.13 -8.42 0.71
C TRP A 69 -3.14 -9.47 1.19
N ALA A 70 -4.42 -9.13 1.22
CA ALA A 70 -5.46 -10.02 1.73
C ALA A 70 -5.54 -11.34 0.94
N ARG A 71 -5.36 -11.29 -0.38
CA ARG A 71 -5.24 -12.51 -1.20
C ARG A 71 -4.02 -13.35 -0.84
N ALA A 72 -2.88 -12.72 -0.54
CA ALA A 72 -1.68 -13.45 -0.14
C ALA A 72 -1.86 -14.13 1.22
N GLU A 73 -2.48 -13.46 2.19
CA GLU A 73 -2.82 -14.03 3.50
C GLU A 73 -3.81 -15.20 3.38
N ALA A 74 -4.86 -15.03 2.58
CA ALA A 74 -5.82 -16.11 2.30
C ALA A 74 -5.15 -17.36 1.70
N GLN A 75 -4.14 -17.16 0.84
CA GLN A 75 -3.35 -18.27 0.30
C GLN A 75 -2.49 -18.95 1.37
N VAL A 76 -1.86 -18.19 2.26
CA VAL A 76 -1.10 -18.73 3.39
C VAL A 76 -2.00 -19.60 4.25
N GLN A 77 -3.19 -19.10 4.63
CA GLN A 77 -4.12 -19.86 5.45
C GLN A 77 -4.52 -21.19 4.80
N LEU A 78 -4.94 -21.17 3.53
CA LEU A 78 -5.34 -22.38 2.82
C LEU A 78 -4.19 -23.39 2.64
N LEU A 79 -2.95 -22.91 2.43
CA LEU A 79 -1.77 -23.76 2.32
C LEU A 79 -1.34 -24.32 3.67
N ALA A 80 -1.43 -23.53 4.75
CA ALA A 80 -1.12 -23.96 6.10
C ALA A 80 -2.08 -25.08 6.55
N GLU A 81 -3.38 -24.88 6.36
CA GLU A 81 -4.41 -25.91 6.62
C GLU A 81 -4.17 -27.19 5.80
N HIS A 82 -3.61 -27.07 4.59
CA HIS A 82 -3.29 -28.24 3.77
C HIS A 82 -2.05 -28.97 4.27
N VAL A 83 -0.98 -28.23 4.57
CA VAL A 83 0.28 -28.76 5.11
C VAL A 83 0.03 -29.50 6.43
N GLU A 84 -0.77 -28.91 7.32
CA GLU A 84 -1.17 -29.55 8.58
C GLU A 84 -1.89 -30.88 8.35
N ARG A 85 -2.77 -30.94 7.34
CA ARG A 85 -3.55 -32.14 7.01
C ARG A 85 -2.71 -33.27 6.43
N ILE A 86 -1.72 -32.96 5.59
CA ILE A 86 -0.87 -33.97 4.94
C ILE A 86 0.32 -34.40 5.80
N GLY A 87 0.68 -33.63 6.83
CA GLY A 87 1.75 -33.96 7.78
C GLY A 87 3.16 -33.67 7.25
N LEU A 88 4.17 -34.24 7.90
CA LEU A 88 5.60 -33.91 7.75
C LEU A 88 6.43 -35.00 7.05
N ASP A 89 5.83 -35.84 6.21
CA ASP A 89 6.59 -36.84 5.45
C ASP A 89 7.32 -36.21 4.26
N PHE A 90 8.48 -35.59 4.52
CA PHE A 90 9.30 -34.97 3.49
C PHE A 90 9.94 -35.96 2.50
N GLY A 91 9.80 -37.27 2.72
CA GLY A 91 10.13 -38.29 1.72
C GLY A 91 9.15 -38.30 0.54
N ASP A 92 7.92 -37.81 0.75
CA ASP A 92 6.94 -37.59 -0.31
C ASP A 92 7.14 -36.24 -1.00
N HIS A 93 7.35 -36.28 -2.32
CA HIS A 93 7.44 -35.10 -3.16
C HIS A 93 6.21 -34.18 -3.05
N ALA A 94 5.01 -34.72 -2.86
CA ALA A 94 3.80 -33.93 -2.72
C ALA A 94 3.81 -33.08 -1.44
N VAL A 95 4.27 -33.66 -0.34
CA VAL A 95 4.43 -32.97 0.96
C VAL A 95 5.49 -31.89 0.87
N SER A 96 6.65 -32.19 0.27
CA SER A 96 7.72 -31.22 0.05
C SER A 96 7.27 -30.03 -0.83
N ALA A 97 6.51 -30.32 -1.89
CA ALA A 97 5.97 -29.29 -2.78
C ALA A 97 4.95 -28.38 -2.07
N ALA A 98 4.09 -28.94 -1.22
CA ALA A 98 3.13 -28.16 -0.44
C ALA A 98 3.82 -27.20 0.56
N HIS A 99 4.84 -27.67 1.27
CA HIS A 99 5.63 -26.81 2.17
C HIS A 99 6.38 -25.70 1.41
N THR A 100 6.94 -26.03 0.24
CA THR A 100 7.58 -25.02 -0.63
C THR A 100 6.58 -23.98 -1.13
N ALA A 101 5.35 -24.40 -1.44
CA ALA A 101 4.29 -23.48 -1.83
C ALA A 101 3.89 -22.56 -0.66
N LEU A 102 3.80 -23.11 0.56
CA LEU A 102 3.52 -22.35 1.77
C LEU A 102 4.59 -21.29 2.04
N ASP A 103 5.88 -21.64 2.07
CA ASP A 103 6.99 -20.68 2.28
C ASP A 103 6.95 -19.53 1.25
N ARG A 104 6.66 -19.83 -0.02
CA ARG A 104 6.52 -18.80 -1.05
C ARG A 104 5.34 -17.86 -0.80
N ALA A 105 4.21 -18.40 -0.36
CA ALA A 105 3.03 -17.62 -0.02
C ALA A 105 3.28 -16.73 1.20
N GLU A 106 3.92 -17.28 2.24
CA GLU A 106 4.28 -16.55 3.46
C GLU A 106 5.22 -15.38 3.16
N ARG A 107 6.27 -15.60 2.36
CA ARG A 107 7.17 -14.52 1.93
C ARG A 107 6.43 -13.43 1.15
N ARG A 108 5.43 -13.78 0.36
CA ARG A 108 4.60 -12.81 -0.38
C ARG A 108 3.71 -12.00 0.58
N ALA A 109 3.06 -12.67 1.52
CA ALA A 109 2.23 -12.03 2.54
C ALA A 109 3.07 -11.08 3.40
N GLU A 110 4.24 -11.54 3.88
CA GLU A 110 5.18 -10.75 4.66
C GLU A 110 5.63 -9.48 3.94
N ARG A 111 6.03 -9.58 2.66
CA ARG A 111 6.38 -8.40 1.85
C ARG A 111 5.23 -7.39 1.78
N SER A 112 4.00 -7.88 1.65
CA SER A 112 2.81 -7.04 1.56
C SER A 112 2.50 -6.37 2.91
N ARG A 113 2.62 -7.12 4.03
CA ARG A 113 2.51 -6.58 5.40
C ARG A 113 3.50 -5.44 5.64
N ARG A 114 4.77 -5.65 5.27
CA ARG A 114 5.82 -4.62 5.39
C ARG A 114 5.51 -3.38 4.55
N ALA A 115 5.06 -3.56 3.31
CA ALA A 115 4.72 -2.45 2.42
C ALA A 115 3.52 -1.61 2.92
N LEU A 116 2.56 -2.25 3.60
CA LEU A 116 1.37 -1.58 4.16
C LEU A 116 1.58 -1.04 5.58
N GLY A 117 2.72 -1.33 6.22
CA GLY A 117 2.99 -0.92 7.60
C GLY A 117 2.26 -1.76 8.66
N LEU A 118 1.86 -2.98 8.32
CA LEU A 118 1.15 -3.91 9.22
C LEU A 118 2.06 -4.62 10.22
N ASP A 119 3.38 -4.50 10.07
CA ASP A 119 4.37 -5.03 11.01
C ASP A 119 4.75 -3.95 12.06
N PRO A 120 4.89 -4.28 13.36
CA PRO A 120 5.19 -3.29 14.40
C PRO A 120 6.43 -2.44 14.14
N LEU A 121 7.47 -3.02 13.52
CA LEU A 121 8.70 -2.32 13.19
C LEU A 121 8.52 -1.45 11.94
N ALA A 122 7.77 -1.92 10.95
CA ALA A 122 7.36 -1.10 9.80
C ALA A 122 6.48 0.09 10.24
N ARG A 123 5.55 -0.13 11.18
CA ARG A 123 4.70 0.90 11.78
C ARG A 123 5.52 1.94 12.55
N ALA A 124 6.49 1.49 13.35
CA ALA A 124 7.40 2.40 14.06
C ALA A 124 8.26 3.24 13.11
N ARG A 125 8.69 2.67 11.97
CA ARG A 125 9.42 3.41 10.92
C ARG A 125 8.53 4.45 10.25
N LEU A 126 7.34 4.06 9.78
CA LEU A 126 6.37 4.99 9.18
C LEU A 126 5.98 6.12 10.16
N GLY A 127 5.78 5.80 11.44
CA GLY A 127 5.53 6.79 12.48
C GLY A 127 6.68 7.78 12.65
N ARG A 128 7.93 7.31 12.61
CA ARG A 128 9.12 8.16 12.64
C ARG A 128 9.19 9.08 11.42
N ASP A 129 8.97 8.54 10.22
CA ASP A 129 9.06 9.29 8.97
C ASP A 129 7.96 10.38 8.92
N HIS A 130 6.75 10.06 9.36
CA HIS A 130 5.67 11.04 9.51
C HIS A 130 5.98 12.12 10.55
N ALA A 131 6.57 11.76 11.69
CA ALA A 131 6.96 12.73 12.71
C ALA A 131 8.06 13.68 12.21
N ALA A 132 9.07 13.14 11.51
CA ALA A 132 10.13 13.93 10.90
C ALA A 132 9.57 14.92 9.86
N ALA A 133 8.72 14.44 8.94
CA ALA A 133 8.09 15.29 7.94
C ALA A 133 7.23 16.41 8.56
N ARG A 134 6.57 16.16 9.69
CA ARG A 134 5.80 17.21 10.40
C ARG A 134 6.71 18.30 10.97
N VAL A 135 7.86 17.93 11.53
CA VAL A 135 8.84 18.90 12.06
C VAL A 135 9.36 19.78 10.93
N ASP A 136 9.73 19.19 9.80
CA ASP A 136 10.23 19.92 8.62
C ASP A 136 9.21 20.95 8.10
N VAL A 137 7.93 20.56 8.02
CA VAL A 137 6.85 21.47 7.59
C VAL A 137 6.67 22.64 8.57
N VAL A 138 6.72 22.38 9.88
CA VAL A 138 6.61 23.44 10.90
C VAL A 138 7.79 24.41 10.81
N GLU A 139 9.01 23.91 10.59
CA GLU A 139 10.20 24.75 10.43
C GLU A 139 10.09 25.65 9.18
N VAL A 140 9.64 25.09 8.05
CA VAL A 140 9.43 25.85 6.81
C VAL A 140 8.36 26.93 7.00
N LEU A 141 7.23 26.60 7.63
CA LEU A 141 6.16 27.57 7.89
C LEU A 141 6.60 28.67 8.85
N THR A 142 7.37 28.34 9.88
CA THR A 142 7.96 29.31 10.82
C THR A 142 8.90 30.27 10.10
N ARG A 143 9.82 29.73 9.28
CA ARG A 143 10.74 30.55 8.46
C ARG A 143 9.99 31.47 7.50
N MET A 144 8.91 31.00 6.88
CA MET A 144 8.08 31.83 6.00
C MET A 144 7.34 32.94 6.76
N ALA A 145 6.89 32.67 7.99
CA ALA A 145 6.28 33.68 8.86
C ALA A 145 7.29 34.77 9.25
N GLU A 146 8.50 34.38 9.67
CA GLU A 146 9.58 35.31 10.00
C GLU A 146 9.97 36.20 8.81
N GLN A 147 10.04 35.63 7.59
CA GLN A 147 10.30 36.39 6.37
C GLN A 147 9.20 37.40 6.05
N ARG A 148 7.93 37.03 6.28
CA ARG A 148 6.79 37.94 6.11
C ARG A 148 6.83 39.08 7.11
N ASP A 149 7.10 38.78 8.37
CA ASP A 149 7.19 39.79 9.43
C ASP A 149 8.36 40.74 9.18
N ALA A 150 9.52 40.22 8.76
CA ALA A 150 10.68 41.04 8.40
C ALA A 150 10.42 41.94 7.18
N ALA A 151 9.66 41.45 6.19
CA ALA A 151 9.26 42.25 5.03
C ALA A 151 8.14 43.27 5.35
N ALA A 152 7.37 43.04 6.41
CA ALA A 152 6.31 43.94 6.87
C ALA A 152 6.82 45.08 7.77
N VAL A 153 8.06 45.02 8.28
CA VAL A 153 8.67 46.15 8.97
C VAL A 153 8.89 47.28 7.95
N PRO A 154 8.19 48.43 8.09
CA PRO A 154 8.38 49.55 7.17
C PRO A 154 9.84 50.02 7.26
N SER A 155 10.50 50.16 6.11
CA SER A 155 11.84 50.75 6.04
C SER A 155 11.84 52.07 6.80
N PRO A 156 12.89 52.35 7.62
CA PRO A 156 12.96 53.60 8.35
C PRO A 156 12.78 54.76 7.36
N PRO A 157 12.04 55.81 7.72
CA PRO A 157 11.83 56.94 6.83
C PRO A 157 13.20 57.41 6.36
N THR A 158 13.42 57.40 5.05
CA THR A 158 14.59 57.98 4.41
C THR A 158 14.72 59.40 4.91
N THR A 159 15.64 59.63 5.85
CA THR A 159 15.96 60.97 6.34
C THR A 159 16.43 61.77 5.14
N ALA A 160 15.60 62.72 4.71
CA ALA A 160 15.92 63.63 3.62
C ALA A 160 17.27 64.31 3.93
N PRO A 161 18.19 64.40 2.95
CA PRO A 161 19.47 65.05 3.18
C PRO A 161 19.25 66.53 3.57
N PRO A 162 20.07 67.08 4.48
CA PRO A 162 19.94 68.47 4.91
C PRO A 162 20.11 69.41 3.72
N ALA A 163 19.21 70.39 3.60
CA ALA A 163 19.22 71.38 2.55
C ALA A 163 20.52 72.19 2.58
N GLU A 164 21.31 72.07 1.50
CA GLU A 164 22.45 72.94 1.24
C GLU A 164 21.98 74.40 1.12
N THR A 165 22.34 75.22 2.09
CA THR A 165 22.21 76.67 2.03
C THR A 165 23.13 77.22 0.94
N ARG A 166 22.55 77.68 -0.18
CA ARG A 166 23.26 78.41 -1.23
C ARG A 166 23.74 79.77 -0.71
N PRO A 167 24.99 80.18 -0.97
CA PRO A 167 25.46 81.53 -0.65
C PRO A 167 24.84 82.57 -1.61
N THR A 168 24.26 83.62 -1.04
CA THR A 168 23.76 84.80 -1.75
C THR A 168 24.92 85.75 -2.07
N THR A 169 25.22 85.92 -3.36
CA THR A 169 26.13 86.97 -3.87
C THR A 169 25.43 88.33 -3.83
N PRO A 170 26.06 89.41 -3.31
CA PRO A 170 25.52 90.76 -3.45
C PRO A 170 25.92 91.34 -4.82
N GLU A 171 24.93 91.72 -5.61
CA GLU A 171 25.08 92.39 -6.90
C GLU A 171 25.03 93.92 -6.72
N GLY A 172 25.83 94.61 -7.53
CA GLY A 172 26.35 95.95 -7.30
C GLY A 172 25.34 97.10 -7.30
N GLN A 173 25.64 98.10 -6.45
CA GLN A 173 25.09 99.46 -6.56
C GLN A 173 25.98 100.29 -7.48
N ARG A 174 25.35 101.01 -8.41
CA ARG A 174 25.86 102.22 -9.07
C ARG A 174 25.27 103.44 -8.37
#